data_AF-A0AA38ULP5-F1
#
_entry.id   AF-A0AA38ULP5-F1
#
_cell.length_a   1.000
_cell.length_b   1.000
_cell.length_c   1.000
_cell.angle_alpha   90.00
_cell.angle_beta   90.00
_cell.angle_gamma   90.00
#
_symmetry.space_group_name_H-M   'P 1'
#
loop_
_entity.id
_entity.type
_entity.pdbx_description
1 polymer ?
#
loop_
_entity_poly.entity_id
_entity_poly.type
_entity_poly.pdbx_seq_one_letter_code
_entity_poly.pdbx_strand_id
1 'polypeptide(L)'
;MPEQYQHICVVRAFAQWILISELKEGYLFRKIRANDRLAKENEPMTSEQFLEMFRNNLLDIGVDFVPYGTHSFRRGGCQWLSVERRWPLRQICEWGGWSQEFTHLTIVKYLISWNDNPHHVDRDDFFNMH
;
A
#
# COMPACT_ATOMS: atom_id res chain seq x y z
N MET A 1 1.40 19.78 1.20
CA MET A 1 2.13 18.54 0.83
C MET A 1 3.07 18.88 -0.31
N PRO A 2 4.36 18.48 -0.28
CA PRO A 2 5.30 18.72 -1.37
C PRO A 2 4.79 18.17 -2.70
N GLU A 3 5.16 18.81 -3.82
CA GLU A 3 4.71 18.44 -5.16
C GLU A 3 4.99 16.97 -5.49
N GLN A 4 6.18 16.47 -5.15
CA GLN A 4 6.52 15.07 -5.42
C GLN A 4 5.64 14.04 -4.71
N TYR A 5 4.90 14.42 -3.66
CA TYR A 5 4.02 13.48 -2.91
C TYR A 5 2.54 13.70 -3.19
N GLN A 6 2.21 14.65 -4.06
CA GLN A 6 0.83 14.98 -4.37
C GLN A 6 0.02 13.81 -4.95
N HIS A 7 0.69 12.93 -5.70
CA HIS A 7 0.07 11.76 -6.32
C HIS A 7 -0.27 10.64 -5.31
N ILE A 8 0.36 10.61 -4.13
CA ILE A 8 0.07 9.66 -3.04
C ILE A 8 -0.89 10.24 -1.98
N CYS A 9 -1.49 11.40 -2.22
CA CYS A 9 -2.39 12.04 -1.27
C CYS A 9 -3.72 11.29 -1.18
N VAL A 10 -3.91 10.50 -0.11
CA VAL A 10 -5.14 9.73 0.13
C VAL A 10 -6.38 10.62 0.20
N VAL A 11 -6.29 11.80 0.82
CA VAL A 11 -7.41 12.75 0.92
C VAL A 11 -7.86 13.20 -0.46
N ARG A 12 -6.92 13.49 -1.36
CA ARG A 12 -7.23 13.89 -2.74
C ARG A 12 -7.82 12.75 -3.54
N ALA A 13 -7.20 11.57 -3.48
CA ALA A 13 -7.70 10.37 -4.17
C ALA A 13 -9.12 10.01 -3.70
N PHE A 14 -9.36 10.08 -2.38
CA PHE A 14 -10.66 9.87 -1.77
C PHE A 14 -11.69 10.92 -2.23
N ALA A 15 -11.34 12.21 -2.21
CA ALA A 15 -12.25 13.27 -2.64
C ALA A 15 -12.64 13.13 -4.12
N GLN A 16 -11.68 12.80 -4.99
CA GLN A 16 -11.94 12.52 -6.40
C GLN A 16 -12.83 11.29 -6.58
N TRP A 17 -12.58 10.23 -5.82
CA TRP A 17 -13.40 9.03 -5.84
C TRP A 17 -14.86 9.32 -5.45
N ILE A 18 -15.09 10.05 -4.35
CA ILE A 18 -16.44 10.43 -3.92
C ILE A 18 -17.14 11.30 -4.97
N LEU A 19 -16.41 12.21 -5.63
CA LEU A 19 -16.95 13.06 -6.68
C LEU A 19 -17.42 12.24 -7.90
N ILE A 20 -16.60 11.28 -8.35
CA ILE A 20 -16.86 10.50 -9.57
C ILE A 20 -17.87 9.37 -9.31
N SER A 21 -17.78 8.72 -8.14
CA SER A 21 -18.68 7.62 -7.77
C SER A 21 -20.08 8.09 -7.39
N GLU A 22 -20.24 9.37 -7.06
CA GLU A 22 -21.48 10.01 -6.59
C GLU A 22 -22.13 9.33 -5.38
N LEU A 23 -21.40 8.44 -4.70
CA LEU A 23 -21.90 7.68 -3.56
C LEU A 23 -22.16 8.62 -2.38
N LYS A 24 -23.37 8.56 -1.83
CA LYS A 24 -23.78 9.30 -0.64
C LYS A 24 -23.90 8.42 0.61
N GLU A 25 -24.03 7.11 0.41
CA GLU A 25 -24.24 6.13 1.47
C GLU A 25 -23.78 4.73 1.06
N GLY A 26 -23.66 3.84 2.05
CA GLY A 26 -23.26 2.45 1.86
C GLY A 26 -21.74 2.25 1.84
N TYR A 27 -21.29 1.18 1.16
CA TYR A 27 -19.87 0.86 1.05
C TYR A 27 -19.14 1.88 0.19
N LEU A 28 -17.98 2.34 0.69
CA LEU A 28 -17.11 3.30 0.00
C LEU A 28 -16.57 2.73 -1.33
N PHE A 29 -16.16 1.47 -1.31
CA PHE A 29 -15.72 0.74 -2.49
C PHE A 29 -16.74 -0.34 -2.82
N ARG A 30 -17.60 -0.04 -3.80
CA ARG A 30 -18.58 -0.99 -4.29
C ARG A 30 -17.97 -1.90 -5.34
N LYS A 31 -18.61 -3.05 -5.54
CA LYS A 31 -18.26 -3.98 -6.62
C LYS A 31 -18.25 -3.25 -7.97
N ILE A 32 -17.20 -3.48 -8.76
CA ILE A 32 -17.07 -2.93 -10.11
C ILE A 32 -17.52 -4.00 -11.11
N ARG A 33 -18.41 -3.64 -12.04
CA ARG A 33 -18.92 -4.50 -13.11
C ARG A 33 -18.20 -4.18 -14.41
N ALA A 34 -18.49 -4.96 -15.45
CA ALA A 34 -17.96 -4.73 -16.79
C ALA A 34 -18.13 -3.27 -17.25
N ASN A 35 -17.14 -2.79 -18.00
CA ASN A 35 -17.02 -1.40 -18.45
C ASN A 35 -16.92 -0.39 -17.29
N ASP A 36 -16.22 -0.77 -16.22
CA ASP A 36 -15.92 0.06 -15.03
C ASP A 36 -17.15 0.67 -14.34
N ARG A 37 -18.28 -0.02 -14.42
CA ARG A 37 -19.54 0.43 -13.83
C ARG A 37 -19.64 0.00 -12.37
N LEU A 38 -19.87 0.94 -11.46
CA LEU A 38 -20.17 0.61 -10.06
C LEU A 38 -21.50 -0.14 -9.96
N ALA A 39 -21.55 -1.14 -9.08
CA ALA A 39 -22.79 -1.80 -8.70
C ALA A 39 -23.76 -0.77 -8.08
N LYS A 40 -25.02 -0.80 -8.53
CA LYS A 40 -26.08 0.04 -7.97
C LYS A 40 -26.48 -0.44 -6.58
N GLU A 41 -26.42 -1.75 -6.39
CA GLU A 41 -26.63 -2.41 -5.12
C GLU A 41 -25.53 -2.02 -4.13
N ASN A 42 -25.88 -1.99 -2.84
CA ASN A 42 -24.92 -1.71 -1.77
C ASN A 42 -24.07 -2.96 -1.47
N GLU A 43 -23.33 -3.43 -2.47
CA GLU A 43 -22.44 -4.60 -2.38
C GLU A 43 -20.97 -4.16 -2.32
N PRO A 44 -20.20 -4.63 -1.33
CA PRO A 44 -18.79 -4.28 -1.22
C PRO A 44 -17.97 -4.95 -2.33
N MET A 45 -16.91 -4.27 -2.75
CA MET A 45 -15.85 -4.91 -3.53
C MET A 45 -15.22 -6.05 -2.72
N THR A 46 -15.00 -7.20 -3.35
CA THR A 46 -14.32 -8.33 -2.70
C THR A 46 -12.80 -8.19 -2.81
N SER A 47 -12.07 -8.86 -1.91
CA SER A 47 -10.61 -8.90 -1.95
C SER A 47 -10.08 -9.49 -3.25
N GLU A 48 -10.78 -10.47 -3.82
CA GLU A 48 -10.42 -11.13 -5.08
C GLU A 48 -10.55 -10.16 -6.26
N GLN A 49 -11.66 -9.42 -6.32
CA GLN A 49 -11.85 -8.39 -7.34
C GLN A 49 -10.79 -7.30 -7.23
N PHE A 50 -10.50 -6.83 -6.01
CA PHE A 50 -9.43 -5.86 -5.80
C PHE A 50 -8.07 -6.39 -6.29
N LEU A 51 -7.73 -7.63 -5.94
CA LEU A 51 -6.46 -8.24 -6.37
C LEU A 51 -6.36 -8.39 -7.88
N GLU A 52 -7.44 -8.80 -8.56
CA GLU A 52 -7.46 -8.91 -10.01
C GLU A 52 -7.19 -7.55 -10.66
N MET A 53 -7.93 -6.52 -10.25
CA MET A 53 -7.73 -5.15 -10.76
C MET A 53 -6.33 -4.63 -10.46
N PHE A 54 -5.81 -4.87 -9.25
CA PHE A 54 -4.47 -4.45 -8.88
C PHE A 54 -3.39 -5.11 -9.74
N ARG A 55 -3.51 -6.41 -10.02
CA ARG A 55 -2.59 -7.12 -10.90
C ARG A 55 -2.64 -6.59 -12.33
N ASN A 56 -3.83 -6.28 -12.84
CA ASN A 56 -3.99 -5.66 -14.16
C ASN A 56 -3.29 -4.29 -14.20
N ASN A 57 -3.46 -3.45 -13.18
CA ASN A 57 -2.76 -2.17 -13.10
C ASN A 57 -1.23 -2.32 -13.09
N LEU A 58 -0.69 -3.37 -12.46
CA LEU A 58 0.74 -3.65 -12.47
C LEU A 58 1.22 -4.09 -13.87
N LEU A 59 0.44 -4.93 -14.55
CA LEU A 59 0.73 -5.35 -15.92
C LEU A 59 0.73 -4.16 -16.89
N ASP A 60 -0.20 -3.22 -16.74
CA ASP A 60 -0.31 -2.02 -17.59
C ASP A 60 0.95 -1.14 -17.53
N ILE A 61 1.68 -1.18 -16.40
CA ILE A 61 2.94 -0.46 -16.21
C ILE A 61 4.18 -1.35 -16.37
N GLY A 62 4.02 -2.60 -16.83
CA GLY A 62 5.12 -3.54 -17.07
C GLY A 62 5.77 -4.11 -15.82
N VAL A 63 5.07 -4.13 -14.68
CA VAL A 63 5.55 -4.69 -13.42
C VAL A 63 5.02 -6.12 -13.25
N ASP A 64 5.90 -7.07 -12.95
CA ASP A 64 5.50 -8.43 -12.60
C ASP A 64 4.66 -8.43 -11.31
N PHE A 65 3.43 -8.92 -11.41
CA PHE A 65 2.48 -8.93 -10.30
C PHE A 65 2.65 -10.13 -9.37
N VAL A 66 3.43 -11.16 -9.73
CA VAL A 66 3.58 -12.40 -8.94
C VAL A 66 3.97 -12.14 -7.48
N PRO A 67 4.87 -11.20 -7.15
CA PRO A 67 5.20 -10.89 -5.78
C PRO A 67 4.12 -10.12 -5.00
N TYR A 68 3.08 -9.65 -5.69
CA TYR A 68 2.10 -8.72 -5.15
C TYR A 68 0.78 -9.41 -4.79
N GLY A 69 0.26 -9.07 -3.60
CA GLY A 69 -0.94 -9.64 -3.02
C GLY A 69 -1.60 -8.71 -2.01
N THR A 70 -2.52 -9.25 -1.19
CA THR A 70 -3.35 -8.45 -0.26
C THR A 70 -2.53 -7.72 0.82
N HIS A 71 -1.31 -8.19 1.09
CA HIS A 71 -0.41 -7.59 2.08
C HIS A 71 0.61 -6.62 1.48
N SER A 72 0.62 -6.43 0.15
CA SER A 72 1.65 -5.63 -0.52
C SER A 72 1.64 -4.17 -0.08
N PHE A 73 0.48 -3.52 0.00
CA PHE A 73 0.38 -2.13 0.47
C PHE A 73 0.82 -1.98 1.93
N ARG A 74 0.48 -2.95 2.78
CA ARG A 74 0.89 -2.92 4.20
C ARG A 74 2.40 -3.08 4.35
N ARG A 75 3.02 -3.95 3.53
CA ARG A 75 4.49 -4.13 3.48
C ARG A 75 5.18 -2.88 2.92
N GLY A 76 4.79 -2.44 1.73
CA GLY A 76 5.37 -1.27 1.07
C GLY A 76 5.23 0.01 1.90
N GLY A 77 4.08 0.22 2.55
CA GLY A 77 3.88 1.33 3.48
C GLY A 77 4.80 1.25 4.70
N CYS A 78 4.97 0.06 5.29
CA CYS A 78 5.90 -0.16 6.41
C CYS A 78 7.35 0.17 6.00
N GLN A 79 7.79 -0.36 4.86
CA GLN A 79 9.14 -0.14 4.33
C GLN A 79 9.37 1.34 3.98
N TRP A 80 8.42 2.00 3.33
CA TRP A 80 8.50 3.43 3.01
C TRP A 80 8.59 4.31 4.26
N LEU A 81 7.79 4.02 5.29
CA LEU A 81 7.86 4.76 6.56
C LEU A 81 9.21 4.53 7.28
N SER A 82 9.75 3.32 7.21
CA SER A 82 11.03 2.96 7.82
C SER A 82 12.22 3.57 7.08
N VAL A 83 12.31 3.39 5.76
CA VAL A 83 13.48 3.73 4.94
C VAL A 83 13.44 5.19 4.50
N GLU A 84 12.36 5.62 3.84
CA GLU A 84 12.26 6.96 3.25
C GLU A 84 11.90 8.02 4.29
N ARG A 85 10.98 7.70 5.19
CA ARG A 85 10.53 8.65 6.23
C ARG A 85 11.34 8.57 7.52
N ARG A 86 12.16 7.52 7.69
CA ARG A 86 12.99 7.28 8.88
C ARG A 86 12.21 7.35 10.19
N TRP A 87 10.97 6.87 10.18
CA TRP A 87 10.15 6.84 11.40
C TRP A 87 10.70 5.81 12.40
N PRO A 88 10.71 6.12 13.71
CA PRO A 88 11.03 5.14 14.73
C PRO A 88 10.09 3.93 14.68
N LEU A 89 10.62 2.74 14.95
CA LEU A 89 9.85 1.49 14.86
C LEU A 89 8.55 1.52 15.68
N ARG A 90 8.58 2.11 16.89
CA ARG A 90 7.37 2.24 17.74
C ARG A 90 6.26 3.06 17.06
N GLN A 91 6.63 4.13 16.35
CA GLN A 91 5.69 4.97 15.61
C GLN A 91 5.09 4.20 14.42
N ILE A 92 5.89 3.38 13.75
CA ILE A 92 5.41 2.50 12.67
C ILE A 92 4.48 1.41 13.24
N CYS A 93 4.81 0.83 14.40
CA CYS A 93 3.93 -0.11 15.10
C CYS A 93 2.58 0.52 15.41
N GLU A 94 2.57 1.73 15.97
CA GLU A 94 1.34 2.48 16.26
C GLU A 94 0.52 2.74 14.99
N TRP A 95 1.15 3.27 13.94
CA TRP A 95 0.48 3.55 12.67
C TRP A 95 -0.09 2.28 12.00
N GLY A 96 0.68 1.19 12.01
CA GLY A 96 0.32 -0.06 11.35
C GLY A 96 -0.50 -1.00 12.20
N GLY A 97 -0.86 -0.63 13.44
CA GLY A 97 -1.62 -1.46 14.37
C GLY A 97 -0.90 -2.73 14.80
N TRP A 98 0.43 -2.70 14.88
CA TRP A 98 1.24 -3.78 15.47
C TRP A 98 1.50 -3.52 16.94
N SER A 99 1.82 -4.58 17.69
CA SER A 99 2.25 -4.44 19.08
C SER A 99 3.53 -3.60 19.17
N GLN A 100 3.57 -2.73 20.18
CA GLN A 100 4.77 -1.95 20.53
C GLN A 100 5.65 -2.71 21.54
N GLU A 101 5.18 -3.85 22.03
CA GLU A 101 5.95 -4.73 22.91
C GLU A 101 6.96 -5.52 22.09
N PHE A 102 8.19 -5.58 22.58
CA PHE A 102 9.30 -6.20 21.88
C PHE A 102 9.11 -7.72 21.65
N THR A 103 8.33 -8.39 22.49
CA THR A 103 8.01 -9.82 22.39
C THR A 103 7.18 -10.17 21.14
N HIS A 104 6.56 -9.18 20.49
CA HIS A 104 5.65 -9.37 19.37
C HIS A 104 6.22 -8.80 18.07
N LEU A 105 7.03 -9.61 17.38
CA LEU A 105 7.81 -9.20 16.20
C LEU A 105 7.08 -9.34 14.86
N THR A 106 5.74 -9.28 14.83
CA THR A 106 4.97 -9.42 13.59
C THR A 106 5.36 -8.38 12.53
N ILE A 107 5.75 -7.18 12.96
CA ILE A 107 6.23 -6.11 12.08
C ILE A 107 7.47 -6.50 11.25
N VAL A 108 8.34 -7.38 11.77
CA VAL A 108 9.56 -7.82 11.07
C VAL A 108 9.22 -8.47 9.73
N LYS A 109 8.11 -9.23 9.67
CA LYS A 109 7.63 -9.86 8.43
C LYS A 109 7.28 -8.83 7.36
N TYR A 110 7.04 -7.57 7.71
CA TYR A 110 6.70 -6.47 6.80
C TYR A 110 7.88 -5.53 6.53
N LEU A 111 8.96 -5.62 7.31
CA LEU A 111 10.18 -4.85 7.09
C LEU A 111 11.15 -5.59 6.16
N ILE A 112 11.23 -6.92 6.28
CA ILE A 112 12.21 -7.76 5.57
C ILE A 112 11.48 -8.94 4.92
N SER A 113 11.82 -9.23 3.66
CA SER A 113 11.32 -10.32 2.82
C SER A 113 12.43 -10.89 1.96
N TRP A 114 12.24 -12.14 1.54
CA TRP A 114 13.10 -12.77 0.54
C TRP A 114 13.00 -12.12 -0.86
N ASN A 115 11.89 -11.45 -1.16
CA ASN A 115 11.65 -10.77 -2.44
C ASN A 115 11.79 -9.24 -2.35
N ASP A 116 12.35 -8.73 -1.25
CA ASP A 116 12.68 -7.31 -1.20
C ASP A 116 13.86 -7.07 -2.14
N ASN A 117 13.82 -5.99 -2.92
CA ASN A 117 14.99 -5.56 -3.66
C ASN A 117 16.07 -5.26 -2.61
N PRO A 118 17.21 -5.97 -2.61
CA PRO A 118 18.29 -5.59 -1.73
C PRO A 118 18.61 -4.17 -2.14
N HIS A 119 18.36 -3.20 -1.27
CA HIS A 119 18.97 -1.90 -1.44
C HIS A 119 20.47 -2.18 -1.31
N HIS A 120 21.10 -2.47 -2.46
CA HIS A 120 22.46 -2.98 -2.58
C HIS A 120 23.42 -1.86 -2.17
N VAL A 121 23.55 -1.72 -0.86
CA VAL A 121 24.71 -1.11 -0.23
C VAL A 121 25.53 -2.31 0.19
N ASP A 122 26.70 -2.48 -0.41
CA ASP A 122 27.62 -3.53 0.05
C ASP A 122 27.89 -3.30 1.54
N ARG A 123 28.19 -4.35 2.30
CA ARG A 123 28.50 -4.20 3.73
C ARG A 123 29.62 -3.16 3.93
N ASP A 124 30.55 -3.12 2.99
CA ASP A 124 31.66 -2.18 2.99
C ASP A 124 31.23 -0.72 2.81
N ASP A 125 30.04 -0.49 2.25
CA ASP A 125 29.46 0.84 2.03
C ASP A 125 28.56 1.34 3.17
N PHE A 126 28.33 0.56 4.23
CA PHE A 126 27.44 0.96 5.34
C PHE A 126 27.86 2.26 6.05
N PHE A 127 29.16 2.56 6.03
CA PHE A 127 29.73 3.77 6.62
C PHE A 127 30.18 4.79 5.57
N ASN A 128 29.94 4.53 4.27
CA ASN A 128 30.20 5.50 3.22
C ASN A 128 29.11 6.58 3.29
N MET A 129 29.48 7.73 3.86
CA MET A 129 28.62 8.92 3.99
C MET A 129 28.50 9.71 2.66
N HIS A 130 28.75 9.06 1.52
CA HIS A 130 28.74 9.67 0.19
C HIS A 130 27.32 9.93 -0.31
#